data_AF-D6SU26-F1
#
_entry.id   AF-D6SU26-F1
#
_cell.length_a   1.000
_cell.length_b   1.000
_cell.length_c   1.000
_cell.angle_alpha   90.00
_cell.angle_beta   90.00
_cell.angle_gamma   90.00
#
_symmetry.space_group_name_H-M   'P 1'
#
loop_
_entity.id
_entity.type
_entity.pdbx_description
1 polymer ?
#
loop_
_entity_poly.entity_id
_entity_poly.type
_entity_poly.pdbx_seq_one_letter_code
_entity_poly.pdbx_strand_id
1 'polypeptide(L)'
;MRTHFDPLQYLEYELRLDLSLDSRGSIVVKGLWSLHPHQKQKAQATLTTYNKLLRLQLNAPSRKMRPSVRKLLAQGKIEIKGGQYVKRGDLLQNQM
;
A
#
# COMPACT_ATOMS: atom_id res chain seq x y z
N MET A 1 1.58 21.19 6.60
CA MET A 1 1.06 20.30 5.52
C MET A 1 0.65 18.98 6.16
N ARG A 2 -0.61 18.53 6.03
CA ARG A 2 -0.99 17.17 6.45
C ARG A 2 -0.39 16.18 5.44
N THR A 3 0.58 15.37 5.87
CA THR A 3 1.13 14.29 5.05
C THR A 3 0.07 13.19 4.90
N HIS A 4 -0.20 12.77 3.67
CA HIS A 4 -1.08 11.63 3.41
C HIS A 4 -0.51 10.36 4.04
N PHE A 5 -1.36 9.55 4.68
CA PHE A 5 -0.94 8.27 5.25
C PHE A 5 -0.38 7.35 4.17
N ASP A 6 0.85 6.87 4.36
CA ASP A 6 1.53 5.95 3.44
C ASP A 6 1.58 4.55 4.06
N PRO A 7 0.74 3.61 3.60
CA PRO A 7 0.61 2.30 4.21
C PRO A 7 1.87 1.46 4.04
N LEU A 8 2.59 1.60 2.92
CA LEU A 8 3.83 0.87 2.71
C LEU A 8 4.92 1.38 3.64
N GLN A 9 5.01 2.71 3.82
CA GLN A 9 5.97 3.29 4.75
C GLN A 9 5.71 2.83 6.19
N TYR A 10 4.44 2.84 6.62
CA TYR A 10 4.03 2.36 7.93
C TYR A 10 4.46 0.89 8.15
N LEU A 11 4.12 0.00 7.21
CA LEU A 11 4.42 -1.43 7.35
C LEU A 11 5.93 -1.71 7.35
N GLU A 12 6.69 -1.08 6.43
CA GLU A 12 8.11 -1.37 6.27
C GLU A 12 9.02 -0.72 7.31
N TYR A 13 8.73 0.53 7.69
CA TYR A 13 9.64 1.32 8.51
C TYR A 13 9.19 1.37 9.97
N GLU A 14 7.89 1.53 10.24
CA GLU A 14 7.39 1.59 11.62
C GLU A 14 7.23 0.18 12.20
N LEU A 15 6.61 -0.74 11.46
CA LEU A 15 6.46 -2.13 11.89
C LEU A 15 7.62 -3.05 11.50
N ARG A 16 8.63 -2.53 10.77
CA ARG A 16 9.83 -3.27 10.36
C ARG A 16 9.52 -4.58 9.63
N LEU A 17 8.44 -4.60 8.86
CA LEU A 17 8.06 -5.76 8.04
C LEU A 17 8.80 -5.73 6.70
N ASP A 18 9.05 -6.91 6.14
CA ASP A 18 9.54 -7.04 4.77
C ASP A 18 8.39 -7.46 3.86
N LEU A 19 8.09 -6.60 2.88
CA LEU A 19 6.98 -6.76 1.94
C LEU A 19 7.50 -6.91 0.52
N SER A 20 6.92 -7.86 -0.21
CA SER A 20 7.18 -8.09 -1.63
C SER A 20 5.92 -8.58 -2.34
N LEU A 21 5.94 -8.56 -3.68
CA LEU A 21 4.97 -9.32 -4.48
C LEU A 21 5.58 -10.68 -4.83
N ASP A 22 4.79 -11.73 -4.76
CA ASP A 22 5.14 -13.01 -5.37
C ASP A 22 4.91 -13.00 -6.90
N SER A 23 5.22 -14.10 -7.57
CA SER A 23 5.03 -14.26 -9.02
C SER A 23 3.56 -14.18 -9.47
N ARG A 24 2.60 -14.31 -8.54
CA ARG A 24 1.15 -14.19 -8.79
C ARG A 24 0.62 -12.79 -8.44
N GLY A 25 1.49 -11.87 -8.00
CA GLY A 25 1.09 -10.53 -7.56
C GLY A 25 0.44 -10.49 -6.18
N SER A 26 0.59 -11.54 -5.37
CA SER A 26 0.14 -11.57 -3.97
C SER A 26 1.17 -10.89 -3.08
N ILE A 27 0.71 -10.19 -2.06
CA ILE A 27 1.61 -9.54 -1.09
C ILE A 27 2.12 -10.60 -0.12
N VAL A 28 3.44 -10.79 -0.12
CA VAL A 28 4.15 -11.59 0.87
C VAL A 28 4.65 -10.68 1.98
N VAL A 29 4.44 -11.09 3.24
CA VAL A 29 4.82 -10.32 4.43
C VAL A 29 5.67 -11.18 5.35
N LYS A 30 6.92 -10.76 5.58
CA LYS A 30 7.82 -11.39 6.55
C LYS A 30 7.95 -10.52 7.80
N GLY A 31 8.20 -11.17 8.95
CA GLY A 31 8.31 -10.50 10.25
C GLY A 31 6.98 -10.25 10.96
N LEU A 32 5.86 -10.70 10.41
CA LEU A 32 4.55 -10.52 11.06
C LEU A 32 4.47 -11.26 12.40
N TRP A 33 5.05 -12.45 12.50
CA TRP A 33 5.00 -13.29 13.71
C TRP A 33 5.74 -12.70 14.90
N SER A 34 6.78 -11.89 14.67
CA SER A 34 7.55 -11.20 15.71
C SER A 34 6.87 -9.97 16.29
N LEU A 35 5.75 -9.51 15.72
CA LEU A 35 5.01 -8.36 16.22
C LEU A 35 4.16 -8.69 17.46
N HIS A 36 3.96 -7.70 18.32
CA HIS A 36 2.97 -7.77 19.40
C HIS A 36 1.54 -7.90 18.82
N PRO A 37 0.59 -8.52 19.54
CA PRO A 37 -0.77 -8.76 19.03
C PRO A 37 -1.47 -7.50 18.47
N HIS A 38 -1.34 -6.36 19.15
CA HIS A 38 -1.95 -5.10 18.70
C HIS A 38 -1.32 -4.58 17.39
N GLN A 39 -0.01 -4.78 17.18
CA GLN A 39 0.67 -4.40 15.94
C GLN A 39 0.32 -5.36 14.80
N LYS A 40 0.16 -6.65 15.09
CA LYS A 40 -0.34 -7.65 14.12
C LYS A 40 -1.71 -7.25 13.60
N GLN A 41 -2.62 -6.88 14.49
CA GLN A 41 -3.97 -6.45 14.12
C GLN A 41 -3.93 -5.19 13.24
N LYS A 42 -3.12 -4.18 13.60
CA LYS A 42 -2.94 -2.97 12.80
C LYS A 42 -2.30 -3.25 11.43
N ALA A 43 -1.31 -4.14 11.37
CA ALA A 43 -0.68 -4.56 10.13
C ALA A 43 -1.69 -5.25 9.21
N GLN A 44 -2.46 -6.21 9.74
CA GLN A 44 -3.51 -6.92 9.00
C GLN A 44 -4.61 -5.97 8.51
N ALA A 45 -5.07 -5.05 9.35
CA ALA A 45 -6.04 -4.03 8.93
C ALA A 45 -5.49 -3.18 7.78
N THR A 46 -4.21 -2.75 7.88
CA THR A 46 -3.57 -1.95 6.83
C THR A 46 -3.41 -2.73 5.52
N LEU A 47 -2.98 -4.00 5.58
CA LEU A 47 -2.85 -4.89 4.42
C LEU A 47 -4.19 -5.10 3.70
N THR A 48 -5.28 -5.21 4.47
CA THR A 48 -6.64 -5.39 3.94
C THR A 48 -7.18 -4.08 3.35
N THR A 49 -7.16 -2.98 4.11
CA THR A 49 -7.73 -1.69 3.69
C THR A 49 -6.99 -1.10 2.49
N TYR A 50 -5.67 -1.25 2.42
CA TYR A 50 -4.84 -0.61 1.40
C TYR A 50 -4.29 -1.59 0.35
N ASN A 51 -4.88 -2.78 0.20
CA ASN A 51 -4.34 -3.85 -0.65
C ASN A 51 -3.98 -3.38 -2.07
N LYS A 52 -4.90 -2.69 -2.76
CA LYS A 52 -4.69 -2.17 -4.12
C LYS A 52 -3.55 -1.15 -4.19
N LEU A 53 -3.51 -0.22 -3.24
CA LEU A 53 -2.48 0.81 -3.15
C LEU A 53 -1.10 0.17 -2.87
N LEU A 54 -1.02 -0.76 -1.93
CA LEU A 54 0.19 -1.50 -1.61
C LEU A 54 0.73 -2.25 -2.83
N ARG A 55 -0.13 -2.92 -3.61
CA ARG A 55 0.30 -3.57 -4.87
C ARG A 55 0.90 -2.57 -5.86
N LEU A 56 0.33 -1.36 -5.99
CA LEU A 56 0.90 -0.31 -6.85
C LEU A 56 2.27 0.16 -6.36
N GLN A 57 2.45 0.29 -5.04
CA GLN A 57 3.73 0.71 -4.46
C GLN A 57 4.79 -0.40 -4.56
N LEU A 58 4.39 -1.66 -4.35
CA LEU A 58 5.28 -2.83 -4.39
C LEU A 58 5.64 -3.26 -5.82
N ASN A 59 4.84 -2.91 -6.82
CA ASN A 59 5.11 -3.14 -8.24
C ASN A 59 6.15 -2.13 -8.79
N ALA A 60 7.28 -2.01 -8.08
CA ALA A 60 8.43 -1.22 -8.48
C ALA A 60 9.64 -2.16 -8.68
N PRO A 61 10.59 -1.83 -9.59
CA PRO A 61 11.73 -2.69 -9.88
C PRO A 61 12.64 -2.98 -8.68
N SER A 62 12.64 -2.09 -7.68
CA SER A 62 13.41 -2.27 -6.46
C SER A 62 12.76 -1.54 -5.28
N ARG A 63 13.14 -1.91 -4.05
CA ARG A 63 12.65 -1.31 -2.81
C ARG A 63 12.86 0.21 -2.76
N LYS A 64 14.01 0.69 -3.25
CA LYS A 64 14.34 2.13 -3.30
C LYS A 64 13.49 2.93 -4.31
N MET A 65 12.88 2.24 -5.27
CA MET A 65 12.04 2.86 -6.30
C MET A 65 10.55 2.80 -5.99
N ARG A 66 10.15 2.17 -4.88
CA ARG A 66 8.75 2.09 -4.44
C ARG A 66 8.20 3.51 -4.26
N PRO A 67 7.13 3.90 -5.00
CA PRO A 67 6.60 5.24 -4.90
C PRO A 67 5.85 5.45 -3.59
N SER A 68 5.99 6.62 -3.00
CA SER A 68 5.12 7.04 -1.90
C SER A 68 3.72 7.40 -2.40
N VAL A 69 2.75 7.42 -1.50
CA VAL A 69 1.39 7.92 -1.78
C VAL A 69 1.42 9.31 -2.39
N ARG A 70 2.26 10.21 -1.85
CA ARG A 70 2.43 11.56 -2.39
C ARG A 70 2.90 11.54 -3.84
N LYS A 71 3.85 10.66 -4.18
CA LYS A 71 4.35 10.53 -5.55
C LYS A 71 3.28 9.96 -6.49
N LEU A 72 2.49 8.98 -6.04
CA LEU A 72 1.40 8.42 -6.83
C LEU A 72 0.29 9.44 -7.11
N LEU A 73 -0.05 10.28 -6.12
CA LEU A 73 -0.99 11.40 -6.29
C LEU A 73 -0.45 12.43 -7.29
N ALA A 74 0.81 12.85 -7.13
CA ALA A 74 1.44 13.83 -8.02
C ALA A 74 1.54 13.32 -9.48
N GLN A 75 1.68 12.01 -9.68
CA GLN A 75 1.65 11.37 -11.01
C GLN A 75 0.23 11.16 -11.55
N GLY A 76 -0.82 11.45 -10.77
CA GLY A 76 -2.20 11.18 -11.15
C GLY A 76 -2.53 9.70 -11.29
N LYS A 77 -1.76 8.80 -10.67
CA LYS A 77 -2.01 7.34 -10.70
C LYS A 77 -3.09 6.91 -9.71
N ILE A 78 -3.22 7.66 -8.62
CA ILE A 78 -4.26 7.50 -7.63
C ILE A 78 -4.90 8.85 -7.35
N GLU A 79 -6.11 8.83 -6.79
CA GLU A 79 -6.83 9.99 -6.28
C GLU A 79 -7.50 9.63 -4.94
N ILE A 80 -7.92 10.63 -4.17
CA ILE A 80 -8.64 10.43 -2.91
C ILE A 80 -10.12 10.74 -3.16
N LYS A 81 -10.99 9.74 -2.99
CA LYS A 81 -12.45 9.88 -3.11
C LYS A 81 -13.13 9.35 -1.86
N GLY A 82 -13.98 10.16 -1.23
CA GLY A 82 -14.66 9.77 0.02
C GLY A 82 -13.71 9.34 1.13
N GLY A 83 -12.49 9.88 1.18
CA GLY A 83 -11.45 9.49 2.14
C GLY A 83 -10.66 8.22 1.80
N GLN A 84 -10.92 7.59 0.66
CA GLN A 84 -10.23 6.38 0.21
C GLN A 84 -9.29 6.66 -0.96
N TYR A 85 -8.16 5.95 -1.03
CA TYR A 85 -7.27 5.97 -2.20
C TYR A 85 -7.83 5.05 -3.28
N VAL A 86 -8.11 5.61 -4.46
CA VAL A 86 -8.60 4.85 -5.61
C VAL A 86 -7.63 4.99 -6.78
N LYS A 87 -7.45 3.90 -7.55
CA LYS A 87 -6.61 3.91 -8.75
C LYS A 87 -7.35 4.66 -9.87
N ARG A 88 -6.69 5.62 -10.51
CA ARG A 88 -7.26 6.34 -11.65
C ARG A 88 -7.37 5.38 -12.84
N GLY A 89 -8.60 5.01 -13.19
CA GLY A 89 -8.91 3.98 -14.21
C GLY A 89 -9.85 2.87 -13.73
N ASP A 90 -9.96 2.63 -12.42
CA ASP A 90 -10.93 1.66 -11.86
C ASP A 90 -12.39 2.14 -12.03
N LEU A 91 -12.61 3.42 -12.36
CA LEU A 91 -13.93 4.01 -12.61
C LEU A 91 -14.46 3.80 -14.04
N LEU A 92 -13.63 3.34 -14.98
CA LEU A 92 -14.06 3.11 -16.37
C LEU A 92 -14.70 1.73 -16.58
N GLN A 93 -14.83 0.90 -15.54
CA GLN A 93 -15.48 -0.42 -15.62
C GLN A 93 -16.95 -0.43 -15.17
N ASN A 94 -17.50 0.70 -14.71
CA ASN A 94 -18.91 0.82 -14.32
C ASN A 94 -19.74 1.69 -15.28
N GLN A 95 -19.29 1.84 -16.53
CA GLN A 95 -20.05 2.46 -17.62
C GLN A 95 -19.98 1.58 -18.88
N MET A 96 -20.45 0.34 -18.78
CA MET A 96 -20.93 -0.46 -19.90
C MET A 96 -22.10 -1.32 -19.43
#